data_AF-A0A5D3YAZ3-F1
#
_entry.id   AF-A0A5D3YAZ3-F1
#
_cell.length_a   1.000
_cell.length_b   1.000
_cell.length_c   1.000
_cell.angle_alpha   90.00
_cell.angle_beta   90.00
_cell.angle_gamma   90.00
#
_symmetry.space_group_name_H-M   'P 1'
#
loop_
_entity.id
_entity.type
_entity.pdbx_description
1 polymer ?
#
loop_
_entity_poly.entity_id
_entity_poly.type
_entity_poly.pdbx_seq_one_letter_code
_entity_poly.pdbx_strand_id
1 'polypeptide(L)'
;MITVIFELEFTTQLISKIVIYIFICLSLVISMKKNLILFIHGLGSSGEEAWDNFPELVKADNQLSSHYELAFYDYPTSLFGLPFLKKMLKIQDLAEGLRTLINHKLSSYESIVLVCHSLGGLIAQKYLIDEVTNNRQLVVKKLLLYAVPNNGAGLASIADYFPWKHYHLKQLCKDSDLIRNLNADWFRHNLNNLLIIKYVVAGQDRCVDPLSARSYWGNPDVEMIPDKGHKNVAKPKNADDLTFRILRNFVAETNQVSTAGIKIESVKRLTTESNNQFGMELIISNQTRTSVWFSRTKIEGSLQQLGSAFGEWIAKLHYRIILPCKIDKEVLGDSEKGKIHGKAIQEDDKYGYEFYGDYEWVLTGATNWKIYLSMPTELHLPAEDKVALRFIFEKPKLEILEEQLEAGPYSSYNEFFGEWEICLFTDSNARVCFSGEGGHLIAFIANSITESRQKQHISA
;
A
#
# COMPACT_ATOMS: atom_id res chain seq x y z
N MET A 1 -46.62 1.81 -57.40
CA MET A 1 -45.67 2.94 -57.38
C MET A 1 -45.50 3.50 -55.96
N ILE A 2 -46.58 3.83 -55.24
CA ILE A 2 -46.52 4.34 -53.85
C ILE A 2 -45.88 3.34 -52.87
N THR A 3 -46.16 2.04 -52.99
CA THR A 3 -45.57 1.00 -52.12
C THR A 3 -44.06 0.84 -52.29
N VAL A 4 -43.56 0.99 -53.51
CA VAL A 4 -42.12 0.88 -53.83
C VAL A 4 -41.36 2.10 -53.30
N ILE A 5 -41.98 3.29 -53.33
CA ILE A 5 -41.38 4.52 -52.76
C ILE A 5 -41.29 4.42 -51.24
N PHE A 6 -42.33 3.89 -50.57
CA PHE A 6 -42.30 3.66 -49.11
C PHE A 6 -41.24 2.63 -48.69
N GLU A 7 -41.07 1.54 -49.44
CA GLU A 7 -40.01 0.55 -49.17
C GLU A 7 -38.61 1.14 -49.37
N LEU A 8 -38.41 1.99 -50.39
CA LEU A 8 -37.14 2.68 -50.65
C LEU A 8 -36.81 3.74 -49.59
N GLU A 9 -37.79 4.52 -49.13
CA GLU A 9 -37.61 5.48 -48.02
C GLU A 9 -37.32 4.77 -46.69
N PHE A 10 -38.01 3.65 -46.42
CA PHE A 10 -37.79 2.90 -45.19
C PHE A 10 -36.40 2.24 -45.17
N THR A 11 -35.95 1.67 -46.29
CA THR A 11 -34.61 1.09 -46.41
C THR A 11 -33.50 2.15 -46.34
N THR A 12 -33.66 3.32 -46.95
CA THR A 12 -32.68 4.42 -46.82
C THR A 12 -32.63 5.02 -45.42
N GLN A 13 -33.76 5.16 -44.72
CA GLN A 13 -33.76 5.52 -43.29
C GLN A 13 -33.13 4.46 -42.39
N LEU A 14 -33.34 3.18 -42.68
CA LEU A 14 -32.75 2.08 -41.91
C LEU A 14 -31.23 2.01 -42.13
N ILE A 15 -30.77 2.13 -43.38
CA ILE A 15 -29.34 2.15 -43.71
C ILE A 15 -28.65 3.36 -43.09
N SER A 16 -29.24 4.55 -43.16
CA SER A 16 -28.67 5.75 -42.54
C SER A 16 -28.59 5.64 -41.01
N LYS A 17 -29.61 5.07 -40.35
CA LYS A 17 -29.56 4.78 -38.90
C LYS A 17 -28.49 3.75 -38.56
N ILE A 18 -28.34 2.69 -39.36
CA ILE A 18 -27.28 1.67 -39.17
C ILE A 18 -25.89 2.28 -39.37
N VAL A 19 -25.69 3.10 -40.40
CA VAL A 19 -24.41 3.78 -40.64
C VAL A 19 -24.08 4.75 -39.52
N ILE A 20 -25.05 5.54 -39.04
CA ILE A 20 -24.88 6.43 -37.88
C ILE A 20 -24.58 5.62 -36.61
N TYR A 21 -25.27 4.50 -36.38
CA TYR A 21 -25.03 3.64 -35.22
C TYR A 21 -23.65 2.98 -35.29
N ILE A 22 -23.23 2.51 -36.47
CA ILE A 22 -21.87 2.01 -36.70
C ILE A 22 -20.85 3.13 -36.48
N PHE A 23 -21.07 4.34 -36.98
CA PHE A 23 -20.16 5.47 -36.77
C PHE A 23 -20.08 5.88 -35.30
N ILE A 24 -21.20 5.89 -34.58
CA ILE A 24 -21.26 6.16 -33.14
C ILE A 24 -20.58 5.03 -32.36
N CYS A 25 -20.82 3.77 -32.71
CA CYS A 25 -20.13 2.63 -32.11
C CYS A 25 -18.63 2.65 -32.42
N LEU A 26 -18.22 2.99 -33.64
CA LEU A 26 -16.80 3.15 -34.02
C LEU A 26 -16.17 4.32 -33.26
N SER A 27 -16.89 5.43 -33.11
CA SER A 27 -16.44 6.61 -32.37
C SER A 27 -16.37 6.37 -30.86
N LEU A 28 -17.29 5.56 -30.30
CA LEU A 28 -17.28 5.11 -28.90
C LEU A 28 -16.18 4.06 -28.65
N VAL A 29 -15.88 3.21 -29.63
CA VAL A 29 -14.73 2.29 -29.61
C VAL A 29 -13.41 3.05 -29.73
N ILE A 30 -13.39 4.22 -30.38
CA ILE A 30 -12.19 5.07 -30.54
C ILE A 30 -11.97 6.03 -29.34
N SER A 31 -12.96 6.25 -28.47
CA SER A 31 -12.80 7.02 -27.22
C SER A 31 -12.68 6.12 -25.99
N MET A 32 -11.95 5.01 -26.09
CA MET A 32 -11.38 4.40 -24.88
C MET A 32 -10.23 5.31 -24.42
N LYS A 33 -10.33 5.86 -23.21
CA LYS A 33 -9.18 6.55 -22.61
C LYS A 33 -8.02 5.56 -22.56
N LYS A 34 -6.89 5.93 -23.17
CA LYS A 34 -5.72 5.06 -23.25
C LYS A 34 -5.04 4.97 -21.89
N ASN A 35 -4.36 3.86 -21.64
CA ASN A 35 -3.47 3.72 -20.49
C ASN A 35 -2.07 4.19 -20.89
N LEU A 36 -1.26 4.58 -19.90
CA LEU A 36 0.10 5.07 -20.15
C LEU A 36 1.11 4.24 -19.37
N ILE A 37 2.25 3.93 -20.00
CA ILE A 37 3.47 3.54 -19.31
C ILE A 37 4.39 4.76 -19.30
N LEU A 38 4.67 5.29 -18.11
CA LEU A 38 5.54 6.44 -17.90
C LEU A 38 6.87 5.97 -17.29
N PHE A 39 7.93 6.14 -18.06
CA PHE A 39 9.29 5.79 -17.67
C PHE A 39 9.99 6.94 -16.94
N ILE A 40 10.64 6.63 -15.80
CA ILE A 40 11.34 7.60 -14.95
C ILE A 40 12.79 7.12 -14.73
N HIS A 41 13.73 7.79 -15.39
CA HIS A 41 15.13 7.36 -15.44
C HIS A 41 15.89 7.57 -14.13
N GLY A 42 17.10 7.02 -14.03
CA GLY A 42 18.00 7.19 -12.89
C GLY A 42 19.02 8.32 -13.06
N LEU A 43 19.96 8.41 -12.12
CA LEU A 43 21.04 9.41 -12.14
C LEU A 43 21.97 9.23 -13.35
N GLY A 44 22.34 10.34 -14.00
CA GLY A 44 23.34 10.31 -15.07
C GLY A 44 22.84 9.73 -16.39
N SER A 45 21.52 9.75 -16.59
CA SER A 45 20.85 9.34 -17.82
C SER A 45 19.80 10.39 -18.20
N SER A 46 19.23 10.27 -19.40
CA SER A 46 18.24 11.22 -19.91
C SER A 46 17.25 10.55 -20.85
N GLY A 47 16.00 10.97 -20.75
CA GLY A 47 14.94 10.65 -21.71
C GLY A 47 14.78 9.17 -22.07
N GLU A 48 14.48 8.92 -23.35
CA GLU A 48 14.26 7.59 -23.94
C GLU A 48 15.56 6.75 -23.99
N GLU A 49 16.71 7.39 -24.24
CA GLU A 49 18.03 6.74 -24.33
C GLU A 49 18.45 6.03 -23.02
N ALA A 50 17.91 6.47 -21.88
CA ALA A 50 18.13 5.82 -20.60
C ALA A 50 17.65 4.35 -20.57
N TRP A 51 16.71 3.99 -21.45
CA TRP A 51 16.00 2.71 -21.44
C TRP A 51 16.42 1.73 -22.54
N ASP A 52 17.35 2.12 -23.43
CA ASP A 52 17.87 1.23 -24.49
C ASP A 52 16.72 0.66 -25.35
N ASN A 53 16.70 -0.65 -25.64
CA ASN A 53 15.66 -1.28 -26.48
C ASN A 53 14.24 -1.33 -25.87
N PHE A 54 14.03 -0.92 -24.61
CA PHE A 54 12.71 -1.01 -23.96
C PHE A 54 11.56 -0.40 -24.77
N PRO A 55 11.67 0.85 -25.27
CA PRO A 55 10.60 1.51 -25.99
C PRO A 55 10.22 0.78 -27.27
N GLU A 56 11.21 0.28 -28.01
CA GLU A 56 11.00 -0.48 -29.24
C GLU A 56 10.32 -1.82 -28.95
N LEU A 57 10.75 -2.52 -27.89
CA LEU A 57 10.15 -3.79 -27.49
C LEU A 57 8.69 -3.63 -27.04
N VAL A 58 8.36 -2.56 -26.30
CA VAL A 58 6.96 -2.29 -25.92
C VAL A 58 6.11 -1.94 -27.14
N LYS A 59 6.64 -1.14 -28.08
CA LYS A 59 5.94 -0.80 -29.33
C LYS A 59 5.71 -2.04 -30.20
N ALA A 60 6.66 -2.98 -30.22
CA ALA A 60 6.59 -4.22 -30.99
C ALA A 60 5.70 -5.31 -30.36
N ASP A 61 5.43 -5.24 -29.06
CA ASP A 61 4.55 -6.20 -28.38
C ASP A 61 3.08 -5.79 -28.52
N ASN A 62 2.34 -6.54 -29.34
CA ASN A 62 0.92 -6.28 -29.62
C ASN A 62 0.03 -6.26 -28.37
N GLN A 63 0.38 -6.99 -27.31
CA GLN A 63 -0.41 -7.02 -26.07
C GLN A 63 -0.23 -5.73 -25.27
N LEU A 64 0.93 -5.08 -25.39
CA LEU A 64 1.19 -3.80 -24.72
C LEU A 64 0.73 -2.63 -25.60
N SER A 65 1.14 -2.60 -26.87
CA SER A 65 0.90 -1.47 -27.77
C SER A 65 -0.57 -1.25 -28.14
N SER A 66 -1.42 -2.29 -28.02
CA SER A 66 -2.87 -2.15 -28.22
C SER A 66 -3.58 -1.42 -27.07
N HIS A 67 -2.97 -1.36 -25.88
CA HIS A 67 -3.61 -0.87 -24.65
C HIS A 67 -2.87 0.28 -23.96
N TYR A 68 -1.58 0.44 -24.24
CA TYR A 68 -0.70 1.39 -23.57
C TYR A 68 0.05 2.27 -24.56
N GLU A 69 0.09 3.57 -24.27
CA GLU A 69 1.04 4.50 -24.88
C GLU A 69 2.29 4.66 -23.99
N LEU A 70 3.35 5.23 -24.54
CA LEU A 70 4.61 5.45 -23.84
C LEU A 70 4.89 6.94 -23.63
N ALA A 71 5.39 7.28 -22.45
CA ALA A 71 5.97 8.59 -22.17
C ALA A 71 7.22 8.45 -21.29
N PHE A 72 8.02 9.51 -21.26
CA PHE A 72 9.26 9.58 -20.49
C PHE A 72 9.26 10.87 -19.66
N TYR A 73 9.58 10.75 -18.37
CA TYR A 73 9.87 11.90 -17.53
C TYR A 73 11.36 12.18 -17.58
N ASP A 74 11.74 13.21 -18.34
CA ASP A 74 13.13 13.66 -18.46
C ASP A 74 13.39 14.83 -17.51
N TYR A 75 14.49 14.74 -16.77
CA TYR A 75 14.88 15.76 -15.81
C TYR A 75 16.40 15.90 -15.71
N PRO A 76 16.93 17.09 -15.36
CA PRO A 76 18.36 17.35 -15.43
C PRO A 76 19.13 16.53 -14.37
N THR A 77 19.82 15.47 -14.80
CA THR A 77 20.64 14.61 -13.92
C THR A 77 22.08 14.37 -14.41
N SER A 78 22.54 15.14 -15.40
CA SER A 78 23.81 14.88 -16.07
C SER A 78 25.00 14.84 -15.10
N LEU A 79 25.75 13.73 -15.15
CA LEU A 79 27.01 13.52 -14.42
C LEU A 79 28.13 14.47 -14.87
N PHE A 80 27.97 15.08 -16.04
CA PHE A 80 29.00 15.88 -16.73
C PHE A 80 28.60 17.35 -16.90
N GLY A 81 27.49 17.79 -16.28
CA GLY A 81 27.09 19.19 -16.31
C GLY A 81 28.06 20.07 -15.51
N LEU A 82 28.54 21.17 -16.12
CA LEU A 82 29.25 22.21 -15.38
C LEU A 82 28.31 22.76 -14.29
N PRO A 83 28.67 22.69 -13.00
CA PRO A 83 27.78 22.99 -11.87
C PRO A 83 27.29 24.44 -11.80
N PHE A 84 27.79 25.32 -12.67
CA PHE A 84 27.47 26.74 -12.73
C PHE A 84 26.37 27.11 -13.74
N LEU A 85 25.92 26.18 -14.60
CA LEU A 85 24.99 26.50 -15.69
C LEU A 85 23.51 26.15 -15.41
N LYS A 86 23.19 25.23 -14.49
CA LYS A 86 21.81 24.87 -14.14
C LYS A 86 21.67 24.50 -12.65
N LYS A 87 20.64 25.03 -11.98
CA LYS A 87 20.25 24.65 -10.62
C LYS A 87 19.82 23.18 -10.63
N MET A 88 20.49 22.35 -9.83
CA MET A 88 20.11 20.95 -9.62
C MET A 88 18.99 20.87 -8.58
N LEU A 89 17.95 20.10 -8.90
CA LEU A 89 16.69 20.03 -8.16
C LEU A 89 16.72 18.93 -7.09
N LYS A 90 16.06 19.10 -5.95
CA LYS A 90 15.92 18.03 -4.96
C LYS A 90 14.89 16.99 -5.42
N ILE A 91 14.83 15.81 -4.80
CA ILE A 91 13.78 14.80 -5.09
C ILE A 91 12.39 15.43 -5.00
N GLN A 92 12.16 16.27 -4.00
CA GLN A 92 10.87 16.94 -3.78
C GLN A 92 10.51 17.85 -4.97
N ASP A 93 11.47 18.65 -5.45
CA ASP A 93 11.28 19.51 -6.62
C ASP A 93 11.02 18.68 -7.90
N LEU A 94 11.71 17.54 -8.03
CA LEU A 94 11.53 16.62 -9.16
C LEU A 94 10.17 15.90 -9.09
N ALA A 95 9.69 15.55 -7.90
CA ALA A 95 8.37 14.97 -7.68
C ALA A 95 7.26 15.98 -8.02
N GLU A 96 7.45 17.25 -7.66
CA GLU A 96 6.54 18.34 -8.06
C GLU A 96 6.56 18.57 -9.58
N GLY A 97 7.73 18.46 -10.21
CA GLY A 97 7.88 18.48 -11.66
C GLY A 97 7.15 17.31 -12.34
N LEU A 98 7.28 16.09 -11.82
CA LEU A 98 6.57 14.90 -12.28
C LEU A 98 5.06 15.09 -12.18
N ARG A 99 4.58 15.61 -11.05
CA ARG A 99 3.17 15.98 -10.87
C ARG A 99 2.69 16.97 -11.92
N THR A 100 3.46 18.02 -12.16
CA THR A 100 3.14 19.05 -13.16
C THR A 100 3.03 18.42 -14.56
N LEU A 101 3.95 17.53 -14.93
CA LEU A 101 3.88 16.80 -16.19
C LEU A 101 2.59 15.98 -16.27
N ILE A 102 2.29 15.19 -15.24
CA ILE A 102 1.12 14.31 -15.22
C ILE A 102 -0.16 15.13 -15.37
N ASN A 103 -0.31 16.21 -14.62
CA ASN A 103 -1.54 17.01 -14.61
C ASN A 103 -1.77 17.80 -15.90
N HIS A 104 -0.71 18.27 -16.55
CA HIS A 104 -0.86 19.19 -17.68
C HIS A 104 -0.65 18.52 -19.05
N LYS A 105 0.16 17.46 -19.13
CA LYS A 105 0.43 16.77 -20.40
C LYS A 105 -0.17 15.36 -20.47
N LEU A 106 -0.42 14.73 -19.33
CA LEU A 106 -0.84 13.32 -19.26
C LEU A 106 -2.19 13.15 -18.57
N SER A 107 -2.97 14.23 -18.40
CA SER A 107 -4.27 14.19 -17.70
C SER A 107 -5.39 13.54 -18.50
N SER A 108 -5.20 13.30 -19.80
CA SER A 108 -6.14 12.58 -20.66
C SER A 108 -6.13 11.06 -20.45
N TYR A 109 -5.06 10.50 -19.87
CA TYR A 109 -4.94 9.06 -19.63
C TYR A 109 -5.74 8.64 -18.39
N GLU A 110 -6.41 7.50 -18.46
CA GLU A 110 -7.24 6.99 -17.36
C GLU A 110 -6.41 6.32 -16.26
N SER A 111 -5.34 5.63 -16.67
CA SER A 111 -4.42 4.98 -15.74
C SER A 111 -2.98 5.10 -16.20
N ILE A 112 -2.08 5.23 -15.23
CA ILE A 112 -0.64 5.30 -15.46
C ILE A 112 0.06 4.13 -14.74
N VAL A 113 0.97 3.49 -15.45
CA VAL A 113 1.99 2.57 -14.91
C VAL A 113 3.31 3.32 -14.85
N LEU A 114 3.86 3.47 -13.66
CA LEU A 114 5.20 4.05 -13.50
C LEU A 114 6.25 2.95 -13.59
N VAL A 115 7.26 3.16 -14.43
CA VAL A 115 8.41 2.26 -14.57
C VAL A 115 9.66 3.05 -14.24
N CYS A 116 10.31 2.71 -13.14
CA CYS A 116 11.34 3.55 -12.55
C CYS A 116 12.66 2.79 -12.41
N HIS A 117 13.77 3.52 -12.55
CA HIS A 117 15.10 3.00 -12.32
C HIS A 117 15.85 3.85 -11.29
N SER A 118 16.50 3.20 -10.32
CA SER A 118 17.40 3.86 -9.36
C SER A 118 16.75 5.11 -8.71
N LEU A 119 17.38 6.29 -8.81
CA LEU A 119 16.86 7.56 -8.29
C LEU A 119 15.43 7.89 -8.76
N GLY A 120 15.06 7.49 -9.98
CA GLY A 120 13.72 7.71 -10.53
C GLY A 120 12.62 7.09 -9.66
N GLY A 121 12.91 5.96 -9.01
CA GLY A 121 11.96 5.31 -8.11
C GLY A 121 11.68 6.13 -6.85
N LEU A 122 12.69 6.83 -6.32
CA LEU A 122 12.52 7.69 -5.15
C LEU A 122 11.70 8.94 -5.48
N ILE A 123 11.86 9.48 -6.69
CA ILE A 123 11.05 10.60 -7.20
C ILE A 123 9.59 10.16 -7.33
N ALA A 124 9.35 9.00 -7.94
CA ALA A 124 8.02 8.43 -8.06
C ALA A 124 7.38 8.20 -6.69
N GLN A 125 8.14 7.65 -5.72
CA GLN A 125 7.65 7.42 -4.37
C GLN A 125 7.24 8.72 -3.68
N LYS A 126 8.10 9.75 -3.75
CA LYS A 126 7.79 11.06 -3.18
C LYS A 126 6.52 11.67 -3.80
N TYR A 127 6.39 11.61 -5.12
CA TYR A 127 5.20 12.08 -5.83
C TYR A 127 3.94 11.36 -5.35
N LEU A 128 3.97 10.03 -5.27
CA LEU A 128 2.82 9.22 -4.85
C LEU A 128 2.41 9.50 -3.40
N ILE A 129 3.40 9.62 -2.50
CA ILE A 129 3.17 10.04 -1.12
C ILE A 129 2.49 11.41 -1.10
N ASP A 130 3.03 12.40 -1.81
CA ASP A 130 2.47 13.75 -1.83
C ASP A 130 1.04 13.79 -2.35
N GLU A 131 0.69 13.01 -3.36
CA GLU A 131 -0.69 12.93 -3.84
C GLU A 131 -1.62 12.36 -2.77
N VAL A 132 -1.23 11.28 -2.08
CA VAL A 132 -2.06 10.67 -1.02
C VAL A 132 -2.14 11.56 0.21
N THR A 133 -1.03 12.14 0.66
CA THR A 133 -1.00 13.07 1.80
C THR A 133 -1.92 14.27 1.57
N ASN A 134 -2.05 14.74 0.32
CA ASN A 134 -2.93 15.84 -0.05
C ASN A 134 -4.36 15.39 -0.45
N ASN A 135 -4.75 14.14 -0.16
CA ASN A 135 -6.06 13.57 -0.49
C ASN A 135 -6.43 13.66 -1.99
N ARG A 136 -5.44 13.56 -2.88
CA ARG A 136 -5.64 13.58 -4.33
C ARG A 136 -5.80 12.17 -4.86
N GLN A 137 -6.64 12.02 -5.88
CA GLN A 137 -6.85 10.73 -6.52
C GLN A 137 -5.62 10.30 -7.33
N LEU A 138 -5.12 9.09 -7.06
CA LEU A 138 -4.03 8.51 -7.83
C LEU A 138 -4.52 8.02 -9.20
N VAL A 139 -4.05 8.67 -10.27
CA VAL A 139 -4.15 8.15 -11.64
C VAL A 139 -3.18 6.98 -11.86
N VAL A 140 -2.09 6.93 -11.10
CA VAL A 140 -1.14 5.83 -11.11
C VAL A 140 -1.76 4.60 -10.43
N LYS A 141 -1.67 3.44 -11.08
CA LYS A 141 -2.21 2.16 -10.57
C LYS A 141 -1.15 1.09 -10.36
N LYS A 142 -0.03 1.18 -11.10
CA LYS A 142 1.06 0.21 -11.01
C LYS A 142 2.41 0.92 -10.92
N LEU A 143 3.33 0.33 -10.18
CA LEU A 143 4.70 0.83 -9.99
C LEU A 143 5.72 -0.30 -10.12
N LEU A 144 6.59 -0.22 -11.13
CA LEU A 144 7.69 -1.17 -11.35
C LEU A 144 9.03 -0.50 -11.00
N LEU A 145 9.80 -1.09 -10.10
CA LEU A 145 11.00 -0.49 -9.52
C LEU A 145 12.26 -1.32 -9.85
N TYR A 146 13.08 -0.86 -10.79
CA TYR A 146 14.36 -1.49 -11.11
C TYR A 146 15.51 -0.89 -10.28
N ALA A 147 16.14 -1.72 -9.44
CA ALA A 147 17.32 -1.36 -8.63
C ALA A 147 17.19 -0.01 -7.90
N VAL A 148 16.03 0.24 -7.30
CA VAL A 148 15.73 1.47 -6.57
C VAL A 148 16.25 1.37 -5.14
N PRO A 149 17.06 2.32 -4.64
CA PRO A 149 17.61 2.28 -3.29
C PRO A 149 16.56 2.66 -2.24
N ASN A 150 15.65 1.74 -1.90
CA ASN A 150 14.51 2.01 -1.02
C ASN A 150 14.90 2.15 0.47
N ASN A 151 16.17 2.11 0.83
CA ASN A 151 16.63 2.38 2.20
C ASN A 151 17.79 3.38 2.25
N GLY A 152 17.98 4.03 3.40
CA GLY A 152 18.97 5.11 3.55
C GLY A 152 20.41 4.68 3.27
N ALA A 153 20.76 3.40 3.49
CA ALA A 153 22.09 2.84 3.21
C ALA A 153 22.38 2.70 1.70
N GLY A 154 21.34 2.51 0.88
CA GLY A 154 21.46 2.38 -0.58
C GLY A 154 21.93 3.66 -1.27
N LEU A 155 21.58 4.84 -0.74
CA LEU A 155 22.05 6.11 -1.32
C LEU A 155 23.53 6.39 -1.07
N ALA A 156 24.05 5.99 0.09
CA ALA A 156 25.46 6.14 0.44
C ALA A 156 26.35 5.29 -0.49
N SER A 157 25.92 4.07 -0.81
CA SER A 157 26.64 3.17 -1.74
C SER A 157 26.58 3.64 -3.19
N ILE A 158 25.48 4.28 -3.63
CA ILE A 158 25.44 4.96 -4.95
C ILE A 158 26.47 6.10 -5.00
N ALA A 159 26.71 6.81 -3.89
CA ALA A 159 27.68 7.92 -3.84
C ALA A 159 29.14 7.47 -4.05
N ASP A 160 29.46 6.21 -3.79
CA ASP A 160 30.79 5.65 -4.03
C ASP A 160 31.01 5.24 -5.50
N TYR A 161 29.93 4.94 -6.22
CA TYR A 161 29.97 4.51 -7.63
C TYR A 161 29.84 5.66 -8.63
N PHE A 162 29.31 6.80 -8.21
CA PHE A 162 29.21 8.01 -9.03
C PHE A 162 30.07 9.12 -8.42
N PRO A 163 30.80 9.90 -9.23
CA PRO A 163 31.79 10.84 -8.72
C PRO A 163 31.19 11.79 -7.66
N TRP A 164 31.81 11.84 -6.48
CA TRP A 164 31.45 12.63 -5.28
C TRP A 164 31.17 14.12 -5.51
N LYS A 165 31.46 14.65 -6.71
CA LYS A 165 31.07 15.99 -7.15
C LYS A 165 29.59 16.09 -7.52
N HIS A 166 28.85 14.98 -7.57
CA HIS A 166 27.44 15.01 -7.94
C HIS A 166 26.57 15.56 -6.81
N TYR A 167 26.13 16.81 -6.98
CA TYR A 167 25.41 17.56 -5.95
C TYR A 167 24.08 16.90 -5.53
N HIS A 168 23.39 16.16 -6.43
CA HIS A 168 22.21 15.37 -6.06
C HIS A 168 22.55 14.32 -4.99
N LEU A 169 23.63 13.55 -5.16
CA LEU A 169 24.03 12.52 -4.18
C LEU A 169 24.45 13.11 -2.85
N LYS A 170 25.12 14.27 -2.87
CA LYS A 170 25.49 14.99 -1.65
C LYS A 170 24.29 15.57 -0.89
N GLN A 171 23.26 16.05 -1.59
CA GLN A 171 22.00 16.47 -0.95
C GLN A 171 21.20 15.26 -0.46
N LEU A 172 21.08 14.22 -1.27
CA LEU A 172 20.43 12.95 -0.94
C LEU A 172 21.03 12.29 0.32
N CYS A 173 22.36 12.26 0.44
CA CYS A 173 23.04 11.69 1.61
C CYS A 173 22.96 12.61 2.85
N LYS A 174 22.90 13.93 2.67
CA LYS A 174 22.66 14.87 3.78
C LYS A 174 21.25 14.73 4.35
N ASP A 175 20.28 14.47 3.48
CA ASP A 175 18.91 14.18 3.86
C ASP A 175 18.72 12.66 4.03
N SER A 176 19.58 11.98 4.82
CA SER A 176 19.35 10.55 5.18
C SER A 176 17.97 10.33 5.84
N ASP A 177 17.45 11.39 6.46
CA ASP A 177 16.07 11.50 6.94
C ASP A 177 15.03 11.43 5.81
N LEU A 178 15.33 11.86 4.59
CA LEU A 178 14.39 11.82 3.47
C LEU A 178 13.97 10.40 3.15
N ILE A 179 14.90 9.45 3.01
CA ILE A 179 14.51 8.05 2.69
C ILE A 179 13.82 7.39 3.87
N ARG A 180 14.29 7.67 5.09
CA ARG A 180 13.63 7.20 6.31
C ARG A 180 12.18 7.73 6.39
N ASN A 181 11.98 9.01 6.08
CA ASN A 181 10.67 9.66 6.05
C ASN A 181 9.83 9.14 4.88
N LEU A 182 10.40 8.94 3.69
CA LEU A 182 9.71 8.31 2.56
C LEU A 182 9.20 6.93 2.93
N ASN A 183 10.00 6.09 3.58
CA ASN A 183 9.56 4.77 4.04
C ASN A 183 8.47 4.86 5.11
N ALA A 184 8.65 5.74 6.10
CA ALA A 184 7.66 5.95 7.16
C ALA A 184 6.33 6.47 6.58
N ASP A 185 6.38 7.42 5.65
CA ASP A 185 5.21 8.00 5.00
C ASP A 185 4.57 7.02 4.01
N TRP A 186 5.36 6.27 3.25
CA TRP A 186 4.90 5.19 2.36
C TRP A 186 4.07 4.17 3.14
N PHE A 187 4.53 3.80 4.34
CA PHE A 187 3.82 2.91 5.24
C PHE A 187 2.61 3.59 5.89
N ARG A 188 2.76 4.80 6.43
CA ARG A 188 1.68 5.57 7.08
C ARG A 188 0.49 5.76 6.14
N HIS A 189 0.77 6.13 4.89
CA HIS A 189 -0.21 6.31 3.84
C HIS A 189 -0.58 5.01 3.13
N ASN A 190 0.06 3.91 3.52
CA ASN A 190 -0.25 2.55 3.11
C ASN A 190 -0.26 2.43 1.59
N LEU A 191 0.79 2.90 0.92
CA LEU A 191 0.86 3.01 -0.55
C LEU A 191 0.88 1.66 -1.25
N ASN A 192 1.40 0.61 -0.59
CA ASN A 192 1.25 -0.77 -1.02
C ASN A 192 -0.25 -1.09 -1.27
N ASN A 193 -1.12 -0.51 -0.43
CA ASN A 193 -2.55 -0.19 -0.60
C ASN A 193 -3.16 0.02 -1.98
N LEU A 194 -2.55 0.97 -2.64
CA LEU A 194 -3.20 1.82 -3.63
C LEU A 194 -2.64 1.51 -5.01
N LEU A 195 -1.56 0.72 -5.04
CA LEU A 195 -0.72 0.46 -6.18
C LEU A 195 -0.36 -1.01 -6.21
N ILE A 196 -0.38 -1.61 -7.39
CA ILE A 196 0.29 -2.88 -7.61
C ILE A 196 1.77 -2.55 -7.81
N ILE A 197 2.65 -3.09 -6.98
CA ILE A 197 4.08 -2.73 -6.98
C ILE A 197 4.91 -3.98 -7.21
N LYS A 198 5.88 -3.92 -8.11
CA LYS A 198 6.87 -4.97 -8.32
C LYS A 198 8.27 -4.40 -8.19
N TYR A 199 9.10 -5.10 -7.43
CA TYR A 199 10.49 -4.73 -7.19
C TYR A 199 11.40 -5.65 -7.99
N VAL A 200 12.35 -5.08 -8.74
CA VAL A 200 13.31 -5.84 -9.53
C VAL A 200 14.72 -5.58 -9.03
N VAL A 201 15.34 -6.63 -8.52
CA VAL A 201 16.67 -6.61 -7.91
C VAL A 201 17.70 -7.08 -8.93
N ALA A 202 18.76 -6.30 -9.10
CA ALA A 202 19.92 -6.68 -9.90
C ALA A 202 20.89 -7.53 -9.06
N GLY A 203 21.17 -8.77 -9.48
CA GLY A 203 22.00 -9.71 -8.72
C GLY A 203 23.48 -9.35 -8.67
N GLN A 204 23.97 -8.60 -9.65
CA GLN A 204 25.35 -8.07 -9.70
C GLN A 204 25.39 -6.57 -9.38
N ASP A 205 24.37 -6.03 -8.72
CA ASP A 205 24.34 -4.63 -8.34
C ASP A 205 25.41 -4.35 -7.28
N ARG A 206 26.33 -3.45 -7.61
CA ARG A 206 27.34 -2.97 -6.65
C ARG A 206 27.03 -1.58 -6.12
N CYS A 207 26.07 -0.88 -6.74
CA CYS A 207 25.66 0.46 -6.35
C CYS A 207 24.57 0.43 -5.28
N VAL A 208 23.64 -0.53 -5.37
CA VAL A 208 22.51 -0.66 -4.46
C VAL A 208 22.51 -2.07 -3.89
N ASP A 209 22.60 -2.16 -2.56
CA ASP A 209 22.53 -3.44 -1.86
C ASP A 209 21.19 -4.16 -2.17
N PRO A 210 21.18 -5.49 -2.40
CA PRO A 210 19.96 -6.23 -2.66
C PRO A 210 18.86 -6.03 -1.62
N LEU A 211 19.17 -5.88 -0.34
CA LEU A 211 18.16 -5.60 0.71
C LEU A 211 17.58 -4.19 0.56
N SER A 212 18.37 -3.23 0.08
CA SER A 212 17.89 -1.89 -0.27
C SER A 212 16.96 -1.92 -1.47
N ALA A 213 17.34 -2.65 -2.53
CA ALA A 213 16.54 -2.80 -3.74
C ALA A 213 15.22 -3.54 -3.50
N ARG A 214 15.25 -4.58 -2.65
CA ARG A 214 14.09 -5.38 -2.24
C ARG A 214 13.05 -4.58 -1.49
N SER A 215 13.43 -3.47 -0.86
CA SER A 215 12.72 -2.78 0.23
C SER A 215 12.52 -3.66 1.48
N TYR A 216 12.65 -3.01 2.63
CA TYR A 216 12.49 -3.60 3.96
C TYR A 216 10.99 -3.77 4.30
N TRP A 217 10.63 -4.80 5.08
CA TRP A 217 9.29 -5.06 5.64
C TRP A 217 8.19 -5.60 4.71
N GLY A 218 8.38 -6.80 4.15
CA GLY A 218 7.25 -7.65 3.71
C GLY A 218 6.66 -7.30 2.34
N ASN A 219 7.51 -6.94 1.38
CA ASN A 219 7.05 -6.73 0.01
C ASN A 219 6.46 -8.01 -0.60
N PRO A 220 5.26 -7.93 -1.22
CA PRO A 220 4.57 -9.12 -1.72
C PRO A 220 5.17 -9.65 -3.03
N ASP A 221 5.83 -8.81 -3.83
CA ASP A 221 6.20 -9.14 -5.21
C ASP A 221 7.59 -8.61 -5.60
N VAL A 222 8.59 -9.51 -5.53
CA VAL A 222 9.99 -9.20 -5.80
C VAL A 222 10.58 -10.21 -6.78
N GLU A 223 11.20 -9.70 -7.83
CA GLU A 223 11.94 -10.45 -8.84
C GLU A 223 13.44 -10.15 -8.73
N MET A 224 14.27 -11.15 -9.02
CA MET A 224 15.74 -10.99 -9.05
C MET A 224 16.29 -11.42 -10.40
N ILE A 225 17.10 -10.55 -11.02
CA ILE A 225 17.81 -10.82 -12.27
C ILE A 225 19.30 -11.05 -11.95
N PRO A 226 19.78 -12.30 -11.88
CA PRO A 226 21.06 -12.64 -11.27
C PRO A 226 22.29 -12.14 -12.05
N ASP A 227 22.18 -11.92 -13.36
CA ASP A 227 23.28 -11.60 -14.27
C ASP A 227 23.35 -10.12 -14.66
N LYS A 228 22.49 -9.28 -14.08
CA LYS A 228 22.47 -7.82 -14.33
C LYS A 228 22.97 -7.03 -13.12
N GLY A 229 23.63 -5.91 -13.41
CA GLY A 229 24.06 -4.92 -12.44
C GLY A 229 23.23 -3.63 -12.54
N HIS A 230 23.61 -2.63 -11.74
CA HIS A 230 22.80 -1.42 -11.55
C HIS A 230 22.35 -0.74 -12.85
N LYS A 231 23.27 -0.56 -13.80
CA LYS A 231 23.03 0.24 -15.02
C LYS A 231 22.26 -0.50 -16.11
N ASN A 232 22.36 -1.83 -16.17
CA ASN A 232 21.80 -2.63 -17.28
C ASN A 232 20.54 -3.42 -16.89
N VAL A 233 20.16 -3.46 -15.60
CA VAL A 233 18.94 -4.14 -15.15
C VAL A 233 17.66 -3.59 -15.76
N ALA A 234 17.64 -2.30 -16.12
CA ALA A 234 16.54 -1.62 -16.80
C ALA A 234 16.73 -1.53 -18.33
N LYS A 235 17.69 -2.28 -18.90
CA LYS A 235 18.05 -2.25 -20.32
C LYS A 235 17.95 -3.66 -20.92
N PRO A 236 16.77 -4.04 -21.44
CA PRO A 236 16.57 -5.36 -22.03
C PRO A 236 17.31 -5.46 -23.37
N LYS A 237 17.89 -6.62 -23.66
CA LYS A 237 18.57 -6.88 -24.94
C LYS A 237 17.58 -7.17 -26.07
N ASN A 238 16.52 -7.91 -25.78
CA ASN A 238 15.51 -8.36 -26.73
C ASN A 238 14.21 -8.76 -26.00
N ALA A 239 13.20 -9.26 -26.72
CA ALA A 239 11.90 -9.64 -26.16
C ALA A 239 11.95 -10.83 -25.18
N ASP A 240 12.98 -11.67 -25.25
CA ASP A 240 13.16 -12.82 -24.34
C ASP A 240 13.95 -12.46 -23.08
N ASP A 241 14.54 -11.26 -23.02
CA ASP A 241 15.26 -10.77 -21.86
C ASP A 241 14.32 -10.66 -20.64
N LEU A 242 14.75 -11.21 -19.51
CA LEU A 242 13.98 -11.22 -18.25
C LEU A 242 13.50 -9.82 -17.85
N THR A 243 14.33 -8.78 -18.06
CA THR A 243 13.94 -7.39 -17.81
C THR A 243 12.67 -7.02 -18.56
N PHE A 244 12.58 -7.36 -19.85
CA PHE A 244 11.39 -7.03 -20.65
C PHE A 244 10.21 -7.91 -20.25
N ARG A 245 10.42 -9.22 -20.08
CA ARG A 245 9.35 -10.16 -19.71
C ARG A 245 8.69 -9.80 -18.37
N ILE A 246 9.47 -9.34 -17.39
CA ILE A 246 8.95 -8.85 -16.11
C ILE A 246 8.02 -7.66 -16.32
N LEU A 247 8.42 -6.64 -17.08
CA LEU A 247 7.54 -5.50 -17.37
C LEU A 247 6.30 -5.95 -18.13
N ARG A 248 6.47 -6.76 -19.18
CA ARG A 248 5.36 -7.25 -20.01
C ARG A 248 4.30 -7.94 -19.17
N ASN A 249 4.70 -8.89 -18.33
CA ASN A 249 3.80 -9.64 -17.46
C ASN A 249 3.16 -8.72 -16.41
N PHE A 250 3.96 -7.89 -15.74
CA PHE A 250 3.47 -6.95 -14.74
C PHE A 250 2.42 -5.97 -15.30
N VAL A 251 2.62 -5.46 -16.51
CA VAL A 251 1.66 -4.57 -17.19
C VAL A 251 0.43 -5.36 -17.62
N ALA A 252 0.61 -6.54 -18.23
CA ALA A 252 -0.46 -7.38 -18.76
C ALA A 252 -1.33 -8.05 -17.69
N GLU A 253 -0.82 -8.27 -16.48
CA GLU A 253 -1.57 -8.84 -15.35
C GLU A 253 -2.71 -7.91 -14.94
N THR A 254 -3.92 -8.20 -15.39
CA THR A 254 -5.15 -7.56 -14.93
C THR A 254 -5.58 -8.14 -13.58
N ASN A 255 -4.73 -8.03 -12.56
CA ASN A 255 -5.09 -8.42 -11.19
C ASN A 255 -5.97 -7.33 -10.55
N GLN A 256 -7.17 -7.15 -11.08
CA GLN A 256 -8.30 -6.79 -10.23
C GLN A 256 -8.78 -8.11 -9.61
N VAL A 257 -8.28 -8.47 -8.43
CA VAL A 257 -9.03 -9.44 -7.60
C VAL A 257 -10.30 -8.72 -7.21
N SER A 258 -11.38 -8.98 -7.95
CA SER A 258 -12.70 -8.50 -7.57
C SER A 258 -13.06 -9.12 -6.23
N THR A 259 -13.09 -8.32 -5.17
CA THR A 259 -13.66 -8.73 -3.89
C THR A 259 -15.19 -8.76 -3.94
N ALA A 260 -15.81 -8.44 -5.09
CA ALA A 260 -17.25 -8.55 -5.27
C ALA A 260 -17.67 -10.02 -5.16
N GLY A 261 -18.37 -10.37 -4.07
CA GLY A 261 -18.75 -11.73 -3.74
C GLY A 261 -17.97 -12.35 -2.56
N ILE A 262 -16.94 -11.67 -2.06
CA ILE A 262 -16.26 -12.04 -0.81
C ILE A 262 -16.87 -11.26 0.35
N LYS A 263 -17.20 -11.93 1.45
CA LYS A 263 -17.90 -11.30 2.58
C LYS A 263 -17.32 -11.78 3.91
N ILE A 264 -17.20 -10.87 4.86
CA ILE A 264 -17.13 -11.24 6.28
C ILE A 264 -18.58 -11.39 6.73
N GLU A 265 -19.00 -12.63 6.94
CA GLU A 265 -20.39 -13.00 7.25
C GLU A 265 -20.75 -12.63 8.69
N SER A 266 -19.81 -12.80 9.62
CA SER A 266 -20.02 -12.48 11.02
C SER A 266 -18.70 -12.36 11.78
N VAL A 267 -18.74 -11.58 12.86
CA VAL A 267 -17.71 -11.53 13.89
C VAL A 267 -18.35 -11.89 15.22
N LYS A 268 -17.80 -12.88 15.93
CA LYS A 268 -18.36 -13.41 17.17
C LYS A 268 -17.32 -13.35 18.27
N ARG A 269 -17.75 -13.01 19.49
CA ARG A 269 -16.94 -13.21 20.69
C ARG A 269 -16.93 -14.70 21.04
N LEU A 270 -15.75 -15.24 21.30
CA LEU A 270 -15.57 -16.59 21.81
C LEU A 270 -15.48 -16.55 23.34
N THR A 271 -15.95 -17.62 23.98
CA THR A 271 -15.68 -17.90 25.39
C THR A 271 -14.23 -18.32 25.56
N THR A 272 -13.55 -17.73 26.54
CA THR A 272 -12.17 -18.06 26.92
C THR A 272 -12.14 -18.73 28.28
N GLU A 273 -11.12 -19.57 28.53
CA GLU A 273 -10.97 -20.29 29.82
C GLU A 273 -10.53 -19.37 30.97
N SER A 274 -10.01 -18.19 30.63
CA SER A 274 -9.45 -17.22 31.57
C SER A 274 -9.97 -15.81 31.30
N ASN A 275 -10.25 -15.07 32.37
CA ASN A 275 -10.59 -13.64 32.30
C ASN A 275 -9.42 -12.77 31.75
N ASN A 276 -8.22 -13.34 31.64
CA ASN A 276 -7.06 -12.68 31.03
C ASN A 276 -6.99 -12.87 29.51
N GLN A 277 -7.94 -13.58 28.90
CA GLN A 277 -7.97 -13.79 27.45
C GLN A 277 -9.26 -13.24 26.85
N PHE A 278 -9.15 -12.72 25.64
CA PHE A 278 -10.29 -12.38 24.80
C PHE A 278 -10.25 -13.20 23.51
N GLY A 279 -11.33 -13.92 23.22
CA GLY A 279 -11.45 -14.73 22.02
C GLY A 279 -12.41 -14.11 21.01
N MET A 280 -12.08 -14.20 19.73
CA MET A 280 -12.90 -13.68 18.63
C MET A 280 -12.85 -14.62 17.42
N GLU A 281 -13.97 -14.81 16.74
CA GLU A 281 -14.07 -15.59 15.51
C GLU A 281 -14.64 -14.75 14.37
N LEU A 282 -13.99 -14.80 13.22
CA LEU A 282 -14.42 -14.18 11.98
C LEU A 282 -14.80 -15.27 10.99
N ILE A 283 -16.03 -15.21 10.47
CA ILE A 283 -16.48 -16.10 9.39
C ILE A 283 -16.39 -15.34 8.07
N ILE A 284 -15.63 -15.88 7.14
CA ILE A 284 -15.36 -15.28 5.84
C ILE A 284 -15.86 -16.24 4.76
N SER A 285 -16.60 -15.73 3.78
CA SER A 285 -17.06 -16.49 2.63
C SER A 285 -16.53 -15.92 1.33
N ASN A 286 -16.21 -16.82 0.40
CA ASN A 286 -15.89 -16.49 -0.98
C ASN A 286 -16.97 -17.09 -1.88
N GLN A 287 -17.89 -16.25 -2.37
CA GLN A 287 -18.98 -16.68 -3.25
C GLN A 287 -18.59 -16.57 -4.73
N THR A 288 -17.31 -16.36 -5.02
CA THR A 288 -16.79 -16.23 -6.39
C THR A 288 -16.28 -17.58 -6.90
N ARG A 289 -16.07 -17.66 -8.23
CA ARG A 289 -15.49 -18.84 -8.90
C ARG A 289 -13.96 -18.87 -8.87
N THR A 290 -13.32 -17.95 -8.14
CA THR A 290 -11.86 -17.83 -8.07
C THR A 290 -11.39 -17.81 -6.62
N SER A 291 -10.26 -18.47 -6.33
CA SER A 291 -9.66 -18.41 -5.00
C SER A 291 -9.01 -17.05 -4.73
N VAL A 292 -8.95 -16.67 -3.46
CA VAL A 292 -8.36 -15.40 -3.03
C VAL A 292 -7.34 -15.64 -1.93
N TRP A 293 -6.24 -14.89 -1.98
CA TRP A 293 -5.25 -14.81 -0.90
C TRP A 293 -5.43 -13.50 -0.16
N PHE A 294 -5.49 -13.58 1.17
CA PHE A 294 -5.39 -12.44 2.06
C PHE A 294 -4.02 -12.40 2.72
N SER A 295 -3.33 -11.28 2.64
CA SER A 295 -2.03 -11.10 3.30
C SER A 295 -2.14 -10.41 4.64
N ARG A 296 -3.22 -9.68 4.92
CA ARG A 296 -3.30 -8.84 6.13
C ARG A 296 -4.73 -8.70 6.66
N THR A 297 -4.85 -8.67 7.98
CA THR A 297 -6.04 -8.26 8.72
C THR A 297 -5.77 -6.96 9.45
N LYS A 298 -6.71 -6.02 9.38
CA LYS A 298 -6.71 -4.78 10.16
C LYS A 298 -7.94 -4.75 11.05
N ILE A 299 -7.77 -4.42 12.33
CA ILE A 299 -8.86 -4.17 13.27
C ILE A 299 -8.69 -2.73 13.75
N GLU A 300 -9.71 -1.92 13.62
CA GLU A 300 -9.72 -0.55 14.10
C GLU A 300 -10.89 -0.36 15.05
N GLY A 301 -10.74 0.57 15.99
CA GLY A 301 -11.92 1.17 16.57
C GLY A 301 -11.64 2.30 17.52
N SER A 302 -12.73 2.96 17.89
CA SER A 302 -12.75 4.11 18.77
C SER A 302 -13.48 3.75 20.05
N LEU A 303 -13.07 4.33 21.17
CA LEU A 303 -13.76 4.20 22.44
C LEU A 303 -13.81 5.55 23.12
N GLN A 304 -14.99 5.95 23.58
CA GLN A 304 -15.19 7.12 24.41
C GLN A 304 -15.60 6.67 25.81
N GLN A 305 -14.87 7.10 26.84
CA GLN A 305 -15.31 6.99 28.23
C GLN A 305 -15.93 8.30 28.68
N LEU A 306 -17.12 8.20 29.26
CA LEU A 306 -17.85 9.32 29.86
C LEU A 306 -17.45 9.44 31.34
N GLY A 307 -17.08 10.65 31.78
CA GLY A 307 -16.72 10.91 33.17
C GLY A 307 -17.30 12.21 33.68
N SER A 308 -17.96 12.18 34.83
CA SER A 308 -18.35 13.37 35.59
C SER A 308 -17.50 13.50 36.86
N ALA A 309 -16.64 14.51 36.98
CA ALA A 309 -16.19 15.03 38.28
C ALA A 309 -15.42 16.37 38.14
N PHE A 310 -15.59 17.23 39.16
CA PHE A 310 -15.02 18.56 39.32
C PHE A 310 -13.51 18.53 39.63
N GLY A 311 -12.72 19.33 38.91
CA GLY A 311 -11.30 19.59 39.19
C GLY A 311 -10.44 19.67 37.92
N GLU A 312 -9.48 20.60 37.88
CA GLU A 312 -8.53 20.75 36.76
C GLU A 312 -7.34 19.82 36.97
N TRP A 313 -7.42 18.59 36.45
CA TRP A 313 -6.23 17.79 36.18
C TRP A 313 -5.96 17.81 34.68
N ILE A 314 -4.69 18.02 34.31
CA ILE A 314 -4.23 17.83 32.94
C ILE A 314 -3.14 16.75 32.99
N ALA A 315 -3.44 15.58 32.42
CA ALA A 315 -2.44 14.55 32.22
C ALA A 315 -2.38 14.17 30.74
N LYS A 316 -1.22 14.34 30.12
CA LYS A 316 -0.95 13.85 28.76
C LYS A 316 -0.06 12.63 28.85
N LEU A 317 -0.54 11.52 28.29
CA LEU A 317 0.09 10.22 28.40
C LEU A 317 0.18 9.59 27.02
N HIS A 318 1.41 9.45 26.53
CA HIS A 318 1.70 8.66 25.34
C HIS A 318 2.17 7.28 25.78
N TYR A 319 1.57 6.23 25.24
CA TYR A 319 1.92 4.86 25.62
C TYR A 319 1.91 3.93 24.41
N ARG A 320 2.56 2.78 24.60
CA ARG A 320 2.52 1.62 23.71
C ARG A 320 1.76 0.49 24.39
N ILE A 321 0.82 -0.12 23.66
CA ILE A 321 0.15 -1.33 24.11
C ILE A 321 0.72 -2.51 23.32
N ILE A 322 1.17 -3.52 24.05
CA ILE A 322 1.60 -4.79 23.46
C ILE A 322 0.50 -5.81 23.75
N LEU A 323 -0.19 -6.27 22.70
CA LEU A 323 -1.25 -7.27 22.81
C LEU A 323 -0.86 -8.51 21.97
N PRO A 324 -0.40 -9.58 22.63
CA PRO A 324 -0.12 -10.84 21.94
C PRO A 324 -1.40 -11.43 21.37
N CYS A 325 -1.31 -11.99 20.16
CA CYS A 325 -2.44 -12.62 19.48
C CYS A 325 -2.01 -13.94 18.85
N LYS A 326 -2.81 -14.98 19.05
CA LYS A 326 -2.70 -16.26 18.34
C LYS A 326 -3.83 -16.39 17.33
N ILE A 327 -3.51 -16.86 16.12
CA ILE A 327 -4.46 -17.07 15.02
C ILE A 327 -4.55 -18.57 14.72
N ASP A 328 -5.77 -19.12 14.77
CA ASP A 328 -6.09 -20.50 14.37
C ASP A 328 -7.15 -20.47 13.26
N LYS A 329 -7.13 -21.44 12.32
CA LYS A 329 -8.17 -21.57 11.27
C LYS A 329 -8.96 -22.87 11.39
N GLU A 330 -10.23 -22.79 10.98
CA GLU A 330 -11.07 -23.95 10.68
C GLU A 330 -11.75 -23.74 9.32
N VAL A 331 -11.69 -24.75 8.44
CA VAL A 331 -12.40 -24.73 7.15
C VAL A 331 -13.80 -25.27 7.38
N LEU A 332 -14.81 -24.50 6.98
CA LEU A 332 -16.22 -24.83 7.21
C LEU A 332 -16.84 -25.30 5.87
N GLY A 333 -16.51 -26.52 5.41
CA GLY A 333 -17.00 -27.08 4.13
C GLY A 333 -16.37 -28.43 3.73
N ASP A 334 -16.84 -29.01 2.62
CA ASP A 334 -16.39 -30.31 2.05
C ASP A 334 -15.04 -30.24 1.29
N SER A 335 -14.30 -29.13 1.39
CA SER A 335 -13.06 -28.92 0.64
C SER A 335 -11.86 -29.59 1.30
N GLU A 336 -11.59 -30.85 0.91
CA GLU A 336 -10.30 -31.49 1.16
C GLU A 336 -9.19 -30.76 0.37
N LYS A 337 -8.54 -29.78 1.00
CA LYS A 337 -7.09 -29.45 0.91
C LYS A 337 -6.84 -27.95 1.11
N GLY A 338 -6.31 -27.62 2.29
CA GLY A 338 -5.65 -26.35 2.51
C GLY A 338 -4.65 -26.46 3.65
N LYS A 339 -3.42 -26.91 3.37
CA LYS A 339 -2.31 -26.85 4.33
C LYS A 339 -2.04 -25.39 4.69
N ILE A 340 -2.19 -25.02 5.96
CA ILE A 340 -1.41 -23.89 6.51
C ILE A 340 -0.04 -24.46 6.82
N HIS A 341 1.02 -23.85 6.28
CA HIS A 341 2.30 -23.86 6.96
C HIS A 341 2.28 -22.72 7.98
N GLY A 342 2.29 -23.08 9.26
CA GLY A 342 2.13 -22.12 10.35
C GLY A 342 2.33 -22.82 11.68
N LYS A 343 3.50 -23.46 11.84
CA LYS A 343 4.09 -23.58 13.16
C LYS A 343 4.64 -22.18 13.44
N ALA A 344 4.15 -21.49 14.45
CA ALA A 344 4.83 -20.30 14.96
C ALA A 344 6.25 -20.76 15.35
N ILE A 345 7.24 -20.41 14.54
CA ILE A 345 8.65 -20.69 14.82
C ILE A 345 9.25 -19.37 15.30
N GLN A 346 9.72 -19.46 16.54
CA GLN A 346 10.37 -18.41 17.32
C GLN A 346 11.65 -17.94 16.63
N GLU A 347 11.74 -16.64 16.34
CA GLU A 347 13.02 -15.92 16.28
C GLU A 347 12.87 -14.67 17.16
N ASP A 348 13.72 -14.56 18.18
CA ASP A 348 13.89 -13.40 19.08
C ASP A 348 12.68 -12.95 19.93
N ASP A 349 11.97 -13.89 20.54
CA ASP A 349 11.11 -13.67 21.73
C ASP A 349 10.05 -12.54 21.66
N LYS A 350 9.52 -12.23 20.47
CA LYS A 350 8.40 -11.27 20.31
C LYS A 350 7.27 -11.82 19.46
N TYR A 351 6.18 -12.25 20.12
CA TYR A 351 4.89 -12.61 19.51
C TYR A 351 3.85 -11.47 19.61
N GLY A 352 4.30 -10.21 19.61
CA GLY A 352 3.43 -9.05 19.84
C GLY A 352 3.28 -8.18 18.60
N TYR A 353 2.05 -7.85 18.22
CA TYR A 353 1.82 -6.67 17.39
C TYR A 353 1.80 -5.45 18.33
N GLU A 354 2.54 -4.40 17.95
CA GLU A 354 2.56 -3.14 18.70
C GLU A 354 1.37 -2.29 18.27
N PHE A 355 0.57 -1.87 19.24
CA PHE A 355 -0.58 -1.00 19.02
C PHE A 355 -0.29 0.38 19.59
N TYR A 356 -0.72 1.39 18.84
CA TYR A 356 -0.65 2.79 19.24
C TYR A 356 -2.05 3.27 19.56
N GLY A 357 -2.19 3.91 20.72
CA GLY A 357 -3.40 4.63 21.09
C GLY A 357 -3.03 6.03 21.53
N ASP A 358 -3.69 7.03 20.95
CA ASP A 358 -3.64 8.39 21.47
C ASP A 358 -4.65 8.47 22.61
N TYR A 359 -4.17 8.96 23.76
CA TYR A 359 -5.01 9.23 24.92
C TYR A 359 -4.79 10.66 25.36
N GLU A 360 -5.84 11.47 25.24
CA GLU A 360 -5.86 12.82 25.78
C GLU A 360 -6.80 12.86 26.97
N TRP A 361 -6.26 13.19 28.14
CA TRP A 361 -7.05 13.47 29.32
C TRP A 361 -7.17 14.98 29.48
N VAL A 362 -8.28 15.52 28.97
CA VAL A 362 -8.69 16.91 29.23
C VAL A 362 -9.95 16.84 30.07
N LEU A 363 -9.89 17.34 31.31
CA LEU A 363 -11.04 17.37 32.20
C LEU A 363 -12.02 18.48 31.78
N THR A 364 -12.80 18.19 30.74
CA THR A 364 -14.11 18.81 30.47
C THR A 364 -15.23 17.78 30.17
N GLY A 365 -14.97 16.46 30.29
CA GLY A 365 -16.03 15.44 30.43
C GLY A 365 -15.95 14.17 29.58
N ALA A 366 -14.93 13.97 28.73
CA ALA A 366 -14.80 12.72 27.95
C ALA A 366 -13.35 12.35 27.65
N THR A 367 -13.04 11.04 27.67
CA THR A 367 -11.76 10.51 27.20
C THR A 367 -11.97 9.68 25.94
N ASN A 368 -11.09 9.82 24.95
CA ASN A 368 -11.20 9.12 23.67
C ASN A 368 -9.96 8.26 23.42
N TRP A 369 -10.20 7.08 22.87
CA TRP A 369 -9.20 6.09 22.52
C TRP A 369 -9.39 5.74 21.06
N LYS A 370 -8.29 5.64 20.32
CA LYS A 370 -8.27 5.04 18.99
C LYS A 370 -7.27 3.89 19.02
N ILE A 371 -7.68 2.71 18.59
CA ILE A 371 -6.80 1.55 18.52
C ILE A 371 -6.75 1.08 17.07
N TYR A 372 -5.54 0.86 16.57
CA TYR A 372 -5.29 0.34 15.24
C TYR A 372 -4.44 -0.92 15.34
N LEU A 373 -5.03 -2.06 15.02
CA LEU A 373 -4.38 -3.35 14.95
C LEU A 373 -4.16 -3.75 13.49
N SER A 374 -2.95 -4.16 13.14
CA SER A 374 -2.61 -4.62 11.79
C SER A 374 -1.71 -5.84 11.91
N MET A 375 -2.12 -6.95 11.32
CA MET A 375 -1.42 -8.24 11.42
C MET A 375 -1.36 -8.95 10.05
N PRO A 376 -0.22 -9.55 9.66
CA PRO A 376 -0.17 -10.47 8.53
C PRO A 376 -1.12 -11.65 8.80
N THR A 377 -1.76 -12.16 7.75
CA THR A 377 -2.80 -13.20 7.89
C THR A 377 -2.69 -14.33 6.88
N GLU A 378 -1.77 -14.25 5.90
CA GLU A 378 -1.50 -15.25 4.84
C GLU A 378 -2.57 -16.37 4.74
N LEU A 379 -3.75 -15.99 4.28
CA LEU A 379 -4.93 -16.83 4.27
C LEU A 379 -5.36 -17.08 2.83
N HIS A 380 -5.30 -18.35 2.42
CA HIS A 380 -5.95 -18.81 1.20
C HIS A 380 -7.42 -19.14 1.46
N LEU A 381 -8.31 -18.48 0.73
CA LEU A 381 -9.75 -18.75 0.72
C LEU A 381 -10.15 -19.28 -0.67
N PRO A 382 -10.43 -20.60 -0.79
CA PRO A 382 -10.86 -21.21 -2.06
C PRO A 382 -12.15 -20.59 -2.62
N ALA A 383 -12.37 -20.80 -3.91
CA ALA A 383 -13.64 -20.44 -4.57
C ALA A 383 -14.82 -21.19 -3.93
N GLU A 384 -15.97 -20.51 -3.81
CA GLU A 384 -17.22 -21.07 -3.30
C GLU A 384 -17.13 -21.69 -1.88
N ASP A 385 -16.22 -21.19 -1.04
CA ASP A 385 -15.88 -21.79 0.26
C ASP A 385 -15.96 -20.80 1.43
N LYS A 386 -15.84 -21.32 2.67
CA LYS A 386 -15.87 -20.56 3.92
C LYS A 386 -14.74 -20.95 4.87
N VAL A 387 -14.18 -19.94 5.54
CA VAL A 387 -13.18 -20.10 6.59
C VAL A 387 -13.63 -19.38 7.85
N ALA A 388 -13.37 -20.01 8.99
CA ALA A 388 -13.35 -19.37 10.30
C ALA A 388 -11.90 -19.02 10.68
N LEU A 389 -11.64 -17.74 10.97
CA LEU A 389 -10.43 -17.29 11.63
C LEU A 389 -10.72 -17.05 13.11
N ARG A 390 -10.00 -17.72 14.00
CA ARG A 390 -10.09 -17.54 15.44
C ARG A 390 -8.87 -16.79 15.95
N PHE A 391 -9.11 -15.71 16.67
CA PHE A 391 -8.12 -14.87 17.31
C PHE A 391 -8.25 -15.04 18.82
N ILE A 392 -7.14 -15.40 19.48
CA ILE A 392 -7.05 -15.44 20.93
C ILE A 392 -6.05 -14.39 21.36
N PHE A 393 -6.55 -13.37 22.05
CA PHE A 393 -5.76 -12.26 22.57
C PHE A 393 -5.48 -12.48 24.05
N GLU A 394 -4.22 -12.28 24.44
CA GLU A 394 -3.80 -12.29 25.84
C GLU A 394 -3.96 -10.90 26.47
N LYS A 395 -3.96 -10.82 27.81
CA LYS A 395 -4.09 -9.53 28.51
C LYS A 395 -2.98 -8.56 28.05
N PRO A 396 -3.33 -7.35 27.61
CA PRO A 396 -2.35 -6.41 27.08
C PRO A 396 -1.38 -5.92 28.15
N LYS A 397 -0.14 -5.63 27.72
CA LYS A 397 0.88 -4.96 28.53
C LYS A 397 0.97 -3.49 28.13
N LEU A 398 0.98 -2.62 29.13
CA LEU A 398 1.12 -1.17 28.96
C LEU A 398 2.58 -0.76 29.17
N GLU A 399 3.12 0.03 28.24
CA GLU A 399 4.42 0.69 28.36
C GLU A 399 4.22 2.20 28.19
N ILE A 400 4.55 2.98 29.23
CA ILE A 400 4.44 4.45 29.18
C ILE A 400 5.66 4.98 28.44
N LEU A 401 5.42 5.76 27.38
CA LEU A 401 6.48 6.36 26.57
C LEU A 401 6.79 7.78 27.06
N GLU A 402 5.76 8.56 27.39
CA GLU A 402 5.87 9.93 27.90
C GLU A 402 4.71 10.27 28.84
N GLU A 403 5.00 11.00 29.91
CA GLU A 403 4.06 11.40 30.94
C GLU A 403 4.27 12.87 31.34
N GLN A 404 3.17 13.62 31.42
CA GLN A 404 3.11 14.98 31.96
C GLN A 404 1.98 15.05 32.99
N LEU A 405 2.28 15.48 34.23
CA LEU A 405 1.35 15.45 35.37
C LEU A 405 1.31 16.80 36.14
N GLU A 406 0.10 17.23 36.53
CA GLU A 406 -0.18 18.22 37.58
C GLU A 406 -1.36 17.74 38.45
N ALA A 407 -1.27 17.81 39.80
CA ALA A 407 -2.02 16.92 40.71
C ALA A 407 -3.19 17.52 41.55
N GLY A 408 -4.16 16.66 41.92
CA GLY A 408 -5.37 16.83 42.77
C GLY A 408 -6.14 15.49 43.01
N PRO A 409 -7.34 15.41 43.59
CA PRO A 409 -8.07 14.12 43.73
C PRO A 409 -8.95 13.73 42.52
N TYR A 410 -9.17 12.43 42.24
CA TYR A 410 -10.02 11.93 41.14
C TYR A 410 -10.74 10.59 41.44
N SER A 411 -11.93 10.38 40.86
CA SER A 411 -12.67 9.10 40.84
C SER A 411 -13.39 8.91 39.49
N SER A 412 -13.42 7.68 38.94
CA SER A 412 -13.98 7.35 37.61
C SER A 412 -15.10 6.31 37.66
N TYR A 413 -16.01 6.40 36.68
CA TYR A 413 -16.94 5.33 36.28
C TYR A 413 -16.60 4.89 34.84
N ASN A 414 -16.85 3.62 34.53
CA ASN A 414 -16.46 2.99 33.27
C ASN A 414 -17.69 2.66 32.42
N GLU A 415 -18.21 3.65 31.68
CA GLU A 415 -19.11 3.40 30.55
C GLU A 415 -18.40 3.77 29.26
N PHE A 416 -18.40 2.86 28.29
CA PHE A 416 -17.64 2.96 27.05
C PHE A 416 -18.56 2.84 25.84
N PHE A 417 -18.52 3.83 24.95
CA PHE A 417 -19.20 3.81 23.65
C PHE A 417 -18.19 3.84 22.51
N GLY A 418 -18.39 3.05 21.46
CA GLY A 418 -17.38 2.90 20.43
C GLY A 418 -17.81 2.12 19.20
N GLU A 419 -17.26 2.54 18.05
CA GLU A 419 -17.37 1.85 16.76
C GLU A 419 -16.09 1.05 16.50
N TRP A 420 -16.22 -0.07 15.80
CA TRP A 420 -15.07 -0.84 15.35
C TRP A 420 -15.26 -1.38 13.92
N GLU A 421 -14.16 -1.59 13.22
CA GLU A 421 -14.10 -2.17 11.89
C GLU A 421 -13.02 -3.26 11.84
N ILE A 422 -13.30 -4.39 11.18
CA ILE A 422 -12.29 -5.35 10.78
C ILE A 422 -12.26 -5.45 9.27
N CYS A 423 -11.07 -5.31 8.67
CA CYS A 423 -10.85 -5.45 7.24
C CYS A 423 -9.81 -6.53 6.94
N LEU A 424 -10.11 -7.40 5.99
CA LEU A 424 -9.17 -8.33 5.36
C LEU A 424 -8.69 -7.75 4.04
N PHE A 425 -7.39 -7.86 3.77
CA PHE A 425 -6.74 -7.31 2.59
C PHE A 425 -6.10 -8.43 1.78
N THR A 426 -6.33 -8.41 0.48
CA THR A 426 -5.62 -9.24 -0.49
C THR A 426 -4.23 -8.67 -0.80
N ASP A 427 -3.38 -9.44 -1.49
CA ASP A 427 -2.07 -8.95 -1.97
C ASP A 427 -2.19 -7.78 -2.95
N SER A 428 -3.32 -7.71 -3.66
CA SER A 428 -3.70 -6.59 -4.53
C SER A 428 -4.38 -5.44 -3.80
N ASN A 429 -4.49 -5.53 -2.47
CA ASN A 429 -5.13 -4.57 -1.56
C ASN A 429 -6.60 -4.25 -1.76
N ALA A 430 -7.30 -5.07 -2.55
CA ALA A 430 -8.74 -5.18 -2.43
C ALA A 430 -9.08 -5.59 -0.98
N ARG A 431 -10.07 -4.91 -0.38
CA ARG A 431 -10.47 -5.11 1.02
C ARG A 431 -11.89 -5.62 1.16
N VAL A 432 -12.11 -6.40 2.20
CA VAL A 432 -13.43 -6.85 2.66
C VAL A 432 -13.54 -6.46 4.12
N CYS A 433 -14.53 -5.65 4.47
CA CYS A 433 -14.66 -5.08 5.81
C CYS A 433 -15.98 -5.47 6.48
N PHE A 434 -15.97 -5.48 7.80
CA PHE A 434 -17.12 -5.64 8.66
C PHE A 434 -17.03 -4.61 9.78
N SER A 435 -18.11 -3.86 10.00
CA SER A 435 -18.19 -2.85 11.07
C SER A 435 -19.27 -3.23 12.06
N GLY A 436 -19.09 -2.86 13.32
CA GLY A 436 -20.06 -3.11 14.37
C GLY A 436 -20.06 -2.04 15.45
N GLU A 437 -21.16 -1.98 16.20
CA GLU A 437 -21.29 -1.18 17.41
C GLU A 437 -20.91 -2.04 18.63
N GLY A 438 -20.25 -1.44 19.64
CA GLY A 438 -19.84 -2.15 20.86
C GLY A 438 -18.53 -2.93 20.68
N GLY A 439 -17.40 -2.26 20.94
CA GLY A 439 -16.07 -2.82 20.77
C GLY A 439 -15.60 -3.68 21.95
N HIS A 440 -16.12 -4.89 22.13
CA HIS A 440 -15.74 -5.75 23.26
C HIS A 440 -14.24 -6.04 23.38
N LEU A 441 -13.52 -6.19 22.25
CA LEU A 441 -12.06 -6.31 22.23
C LEU A 441 -11.39 -5.02 22.73
N ILE A 442 -11.87 -3.88 22.26
CA ILE A 442 -11.35 -2.55 22.61
C ILE A 442 -11.62 -2.27 24.09
N ALA A 443 -12.80 -2.65 24.60
CA ALA A 443 -13.16 -2.57 26.01
C ALA A 443 -12.31 -3.53 26.87
N PHE A 444 -12.02 -4.75 26.38
CA PHE A 444 -11.10 -5.68 27.05
C PHE A 444 -9.70 -5.05 27.20
N ILE A 445 -9.22 -4.37 26.15
CA ILE A 445 -7.95 -3.66 26.18
C ILE A 445 -8.00 -2.48 27.16
N ALA A 446 -9.02 -1.64 27.06
CA ALA A 446 -9.19 -0.45 27.89
C ALA A 446 -9.30 -0.80 29.39
N ASN A 447 -10.14 -1.77 29.76
CA ASN A 447 -10.30 -2.20 31.15
C ASN A 447 -9.00 -2.72 31.77
N SER A 448 -8.22 -3.48 30.98
CA SER A 448 -6.93 -4.01 31.43
C SER A 448 -5.94 -2.89 31.78
N ILE A 449 -6.01 -1.77 31.05
CA ILE A 449 -5.14 -0.61 31.25
C ILE A 449 -5.55 0.17 32.51
N THR A 450 -6.85 0.38 32.69
CA THR A 450 -7.40 1.06 33.88
C THR A 450 -7.03 0.33 35.17
N GLU A 451 -7.16 -1.00 35.21
CA GLU A 451 -6.78 -1.81 36.37
C GLU A 451 -5.28 -1.71 36.71
N SER A 452 -4.41 -1.69 35.68
CA SER A 452 -2.96 -1.61 35.87
C SER A 452 -2.54 -0.30 36.53
N ARG A 453 -3.19 0.82 36.18
CA ARG A 453 -2.88 2.15 36.75
C ARG A 453 -3.37 2.32 38.18
N GLN A 454 -4.55 1.80 38.52
CA GLN A 454 -5.04 1.85 39.91
C GLN A 454 -4.08 1.15 40.88
N LYS A 455 -3.46 0.03 40.46
CA LYS A 455 -2.47 -0.66 41.29
C LYS A 455 -1.18 0.13 41.51
N GLN A 456 -0.71 0.87 40.51
CA GLN A 456 0.52 1.67 40.61
C GLN A 456 0.36 2.89 41.53
N HIS A 457 -0.81 3.53 41.56
CA HIS A 457 -1.08 4.65 42.48
C HIS A 457 -1.33 4.25 43.93
N ILE A 458 -1.72 3.00 44.22
CA ILE A 458 -1.88 2.49 45.59
C ILE A 458 -0.53 2.07 46.20
N SER A 459 0.51 1.88 45.37
CA SER A 459 1.85 1.42 45.80
C SER A 459 2.93 2.51 45.85
N ALA A 460 2.57 3.80 45.76
CA ALA A 460 3.48 4.93 45.81
C ALA A 460 3.37 5.71 47.12
#